data_AF-A0AAD7R767-F1
#
_entry.id   AF-A0AAD7R767-F1
#
_cell.length_a   1.000
_cell.length_b   1.000
_cell.length_c   1.000
_cell.angle_alpha   90.00
_cell.angle_beta   90.00
_cell.angle_gamma   90.00
#
_symmetry.space_group_name_H-M   'P 1'
#
loop_
_entity.id
_entity.type
_entity.pdbx_description
1 polymer ?
#
loop_
_entity_poly.entity_id
_entity_poly.type
_entity_poly.pdbx_seq_one_letter_code
_entity_poly.pdbx_strand_id
1 'polypeptide(L)'
;MSLRYITDFYTTLPKSGEDAYDYWLRLNQAADVATDRLKEQGKTLDCPMLEVTRMFIRNCPSKELAMTFRSKTIDKWSAEEVQDVLDEYHTEVSSRGAASAVSRKPNEDVHVNKVEMSGTEVSSPDKQDSCTAKVPESFALERVISMLEKILLQKSAPAQAMSNRQSKPRLPRIEGLDSLPCAVCGDAAHSALTHCRDKRLCFQCHAADHSRPSCPLLKSAQPARPEN
;
A
#
# COMPACT_ATOMS: atom_id res chain seq x y z
N MET A 1 -27.93 18.46 28.44
CA MET A 1 -28.04 18.21 26.98
C MET A 1 -26.70 18.22 26.23
N SER A 2 -25.54 18.15 26.90
CA SER A 2 -24.26 18.50 26.27
C SER A 2 -23.47 17.34 25.63
N LEU A 3 -23.84 16.08 25.88
CA LEU A 3 -23.12 14.91 25.34
C LEU A 3 -23.65 14.39 24.01
N ARG A 4 -24.84 14.86 23.57
CA ARG A 4 -25.55 14.27 22.42
C ARG A 4 -24.74 14.36 21.13
N TYR A 5 -24.08 15.48 20.86
CA TYR A 5 -23.29 15.68 19.63
C TYR A 5 -22.05 14.80 19.55
N ILE A 6 -21.39 14.57 20.69
CA ILE A 6 -20.27 13.62 20.78
C ILE A 6 -20.77 12.19 20.53
N THR A 7 -21.91 11.85 21.12
CA THR A 7 -22.55 10.55 20.88
C THR A 7 -22.91 10.38 19.40
N ASP A 8 -23.51 11.40 18.78
CA ASP A 8 -23.88 11.38 17.37
C ASP A 8 -22.63 11.14 16.48
N PHE A 9 -21.52 11.79 16.78
CA PHE A 9 -20.23 11.52 16.13
C PHE A 9 -19.79 10.06 16.28
N TYR A 10 -19.76 9.51 17.49
CA TYR A 10 -19.36 8.11 17.72
C TYR A 10 -20.34 7.07 17.14
N THR A 11 -21.57 7.46 16.82
CA THR A 11 -22.53 6.60 16.11
C THR A 11 -22.44 6.69 14.58
N THR A 12 -21.53 7.51 14.06
CA THR A 12 -21.28 7.64 12.62
C THR A 12 -20.52 6.40 12.13
N LEU A 13 -21.25 5.30 11.94
CA LEU A 13 -20.73 4.04 11.41
C LEU A 13 -20.85 3.98 9.88
N PRO A 14 -20.06 3.13 9.20
CA PRO A 14 -20.18 2.92 7.77
C PRO A 14 -21.54 2.32 7.41
N LYS A 15 -22.10 2.74 6.28
CA LYS A 15 -23.31 2.13 5.72
C LYS A 15 -22.92 0.84 4.96
N SER A 16 -23.90 -0.04 4.76
CA SER A 16 -23.68 -1.26 3.99
C SER A 16 -23.31 -0.92 2.54
N GLY A 17 -22.15 -1.40 2.08
CA GLY A 17 -21.64 -1.13 0.73
C GLY A 17 -21.12 0.28 0.50
N GLU A 18 -20.93 1.09 1.55
CA GLU A 18 -20.35 2.43 1.42
C GLU A 18 -18.87 2.35 1.05
N ASP A 19 -18.44 3.25 0.16
CA ASP A 19 -17.02 3.38 -0.18
C ASP A 19 -16.22 3.93 1.01
N ALA A 20 -14.94 3.57 1.08
CA ALA A 20 -14.07 4.01 2.16
C ALA A 20 -13.87 5.53 2.18
N TYR A 21 -13.81 6.19 1.01
CA TYR A 21 -13.74 7.65 0.93
C TYR A 21 -15.00 8.33 1.41
N ASP A 22 -16.17 7.82 0.99
CA ASP A 22 -17.45 8.38 1.39
C ASP A 22 -17.61 8.31 2.91
N TYR A 23 -17.21 7.18 3.51
CA TYR A 23 -17.20 7.05 4.95
C TYR A 23 -16.22 8.01 5.63
N TRP A 24 -14.98 8.13 5.12
CA TRP A 24 -13.98 9.06 5.63
C TRP A 24 -14.48 10.52 5.61
N LEU A 25 -15.06 10.95 4.49
CA LEU A 25 -15.59 12.30 4.33
C LEU A 25 -16.75 12.57 5.29
N ARG A 26 -17.71 11.65 5.36
CA ARG A 26 -18.88 11.77 6.24
C ARG A 26 -18.49 11.80 7.72
N LEU A 27 -17.48 11.03 8.10
CA LEU A 27 -16.95 11.00 9.46
C LEU A 27 -16.27 12.32 9.84
N ASN A 28 -15.48 12.90 8.93
CA ASN A 28 -14.88 14.23 9.12
C ASN A 28 -15.97 15.30 9.29
N GLN A 29 -16.98 15.30 8.42
CA GLN A 29 -18.12 16.24 8.54
C GLN A 29 -18.86 16.09 9.87
N ALA A 30 -19.05 14.86 10.34
CA ALA A 30 -19.68 14.61 11.65
C ALA A 30 -18.83 15.15 12.81
N ALA A 31 -17.49 15.05 12.72
CA ALA A 31 -16.58 15.61 13.71
C ALA A 31 -16.59 17.14 13.70
N ASP A 32 -16.64 17.77 12.52
CA ASP A 32 -16.74 19.23 12.37
C ASP A 32 -18.03 19.75 13.02
N VAL A 33 -19.18 19.13 12.69
CA VAL A 33 -20.47 19.47 13.30
C VAL A 33 -20.44 19.27 14.81
N ALA A 34 -19.88 18.16 15.30
CA ALA A 34 -19.76 17.93 16.74
C ALA A 34 -18.88 19.00 17.42
N THR A 35 -17.77 19.37 16.79
CA THR A 35 -16.83 20.38 17.28
C THR A 35 -17.48 21.76 17.34
N ASP A 36 -18.20 22.17 16.29
CA ASP A 36 -18.93 23.44 16.26
C ASP A 36 -20.00 23.51 17.36
N ARG A 37 -20.78 22.45 17.52
CA ARG A 37 -21.82 22.37 18.57
C ARG A 37 -21.25 22.34 19.99
N LEU A 38 -20.09 21.71 20.18
CA LEU A 38 -19.37 21.75 21.46
C LEU A 38 -18.86 23.16 21.76
N LYS A 39 -18.32 23.84 20.75
CA LYS A 39 -17.81 25.21 20.86
C LYS A 39 -18.93 26.19 21.25
N GLU A 40 -20.13 26.05 20.68
CA GLU A 40 -21.32 26.82 21.08
C GLU A 40 -21.69 26.62 22.57
N GLN A 41 -21.33 25.49 23.17
CA GLN A 41 -21.56 25.17 24.58
C GLN A 41 -20.37 25.49 25.49
N GLY A 42 -19.33 26.15 24.98
CA GLY A 42 -18.10 26.43 25.73
C GLY A 42 -17.25 25.19 26.03
N LYS A 43 -17.42 24.12 25.25
CA LYS A 43 -16.65 22.87 25.35
C LYS A 43 -15.81 22.65 24.10
N THR A 44 -14.80 21.79 24.20
CA THR A 44 -13.93 21.43 23.08
C THR A 44 -13.81 19.91 22.99
N LEU A 45 -13.73 19.41 21.75
CA LEU A 45 -13.33 18.03 21.49
C LEU A 45 -11.81 18.02 21.41
N ASP A 46 -11.16 17.22 22.25
CA ASP A 46 -9.70 17.12 22.23
C ASP A 46 -9.24 16.32 21.02
N CYS A 47 -8.33 16.91 20.25
CA CYS A 47 -7.76 16.35 19.03
C CYS A 47 -8.81 15.67 18.10
N PRO A 48 -9.79 16.41 17.55
CA PRO A 48 -10.90 15.85 16.77
C PRO A 48 -10.44 14.92 15.65
N MET A 49 -9.37 15.34 14.97
CA MET A 49 -8.80 14.62 13.83
C MET A 49 -8.21 13.26 14.22
N LEU A 50 -7.61 13.15 15.41
CA LEU A 50 -7.10 11.88 15.92
C LEU A 50 -8.25 10.91 16.17
N GLU A 51 -9.37 11.40 16.69
CA GLU A 51 -10.53 10.55 16.95
C GLU A 51 -11.22 10.11 15.66
N VAL A 52 -11.30 10.99 14.66
CA VAL A 52 -11.73 10.64 13.29
C VAL A 52 -10.86 9.52 12.72
N THR A 53 -9.53 9.67 12.80
CA THR A 53 -8.57 8.64 12.36
C THR A 53 -8.83 7.29 13.05
N ARG A 54 -8.97 7.29 14.37
CA ARG A 54 -9.24 6.05 15.12
C ARG A 54 -10.58 5.42 14.74
N MET A 55 -11.63 6.23 14.65
CA MET A 55 -12.98 5.80 14.28
C MET A 55 -13.01 5.21 12.87
N PHE A 56 -12.30 5.83 11.94
CA PHE A 56 -12.17 5.34 10.58
C PHE A 56 -11.49 3.98 10.52
N ILE A 57 -10.30 3.87 11.13
CA ILE A 57 -9.50 2.62 11.11
C ILE A 57 -10.27 1.47 11.77
N ARG A 58 -10.94 1.71 12.91
CA ARG A 58 -11.71 0.68 13.62
C ARG A 58 -12.88 0.14 12.81
N ASN A 59 -13.52 1.01 12.03
CA ASN A 59 -14.74 0.70 11.30
C ASN A 59 -14.51 0.74 9.79
N CYS A 60 -13.30 0.51 9.29
CA CYS A 60 -13.00 0.67 7.88
C CYS A 60 -13.90 -0.27 7.02
N PRO A 61 -14.70 0.26 6.07
CA PRO A 61 -15.62 -0.55 5.28
C PRO A 61 -14.91 -1.47 4.27
N SER A 62 -13.69 -1.11 3.86
CA SER A 62 -12.87 -1.92 2.96
C SER A 62 -11.93 -2.83 3.75
N LYS A 63 -12.03 -4.14 3.49
CA LYS A 63 -11.16 -5.16 4.12
C LYS A 63 -9.70 -5.02 3.68
N GLU A 64 -9.45 -4.57 2.45
CA GLU A 64 -8.11 -4.41 1.89
C GLU A 64 -7.39 -3.24 2.57
N LEU A 65 -8.04 -2.08 2.68
CA LEU A 65 -7.55 -0.95 3.46
C LEU A 65 -7.37 -1.28 4.95
N ALA A 66 -8.32 -2.00 5.54
CA ALA A 66 -8.23 -2.43 6.93
C ALA A 66 -6.99 -3.30 7.21
N MET A 67 -6.49 -4.05 6.21
CA MET A 67 -5.23 -4.80 6.33
C MET A 67 -4.02 -3.86 6.37
N THR A 68 -3.99 -2.83 5.51
CA THR A 68 -2.92 -1.82 5.51
C THR A 68 -2.80 -1.12 6.85
N PHE A 69 -3.94 -0.79 7.48
CA PHE A 69 -3.95 -0.12 8.79
C PHE A 69 -3.45 -0.99 9.95
N ARG A 70 -3.26 -2.30 9.76
CA ARG A 70 -2.66 -3.21 10.77
C ARG A 70 -1.14 -3.16 10.86
N SER A 71 -0.48 -2.45 9.96
CA SER A 71 0.99 -2.30 9.96
C SER A 71 1.54 -1.58 11.20
N LYS A 72 0.71 -0.78 11.86
CA LYS A 72 1.03 -0.10 13.13
C LYS A 72 -0.23 0.05 13.99
N THR A 73 -0.06 0.40 15.26
CA THR A 73 -1.19 0.59 16.17
C THR A 73 -2.02 1.80 15.77
N ILE A 74 -3.32 1.78 16.10
CA ILE A 74 -4.29 2.81 15.68
C ILE A 74 -3.83 4.22 16.11
N ASP A 75 -3.22 4.36 17.28
CA ASP A 75 -2.74 5.65 17.81
C ASP A 75 -1.48 6.21 17.11
N LYS A 76 -0.87 5.44 16.20
CA LYS A 76 0.31 5.87 15.42
C LYS A 76 -0.04 6.36 14.02
N TRP A 77 -1.32 6.28 13.63
CA TRP A 77 -1.80 6.82 12.37
C TRP A 77 -2.13 8.31 12.51
N SER A 78 -1.58 9.14 11.63
CA SER A 78 -2.05 10.50 11.41
C SER A 78 -3.18 10.52 10.38
N ALA A 79 -3.94 11.61 10.33
CA ALA A 79 -4.97 11.79 9.30
C ALA A 79 -4.36 11.94 7.89
N GLU A 80 -3.21 12.60 7.79
CA GLU A 80 -2.47 12.74 6.53
C GLU A 80 -2.07 11.37 5.99
N GLU A 81 -1.52 10.48 6.83
CA GLU A 81 -1.14 9.14 6.40
C GLU A 81 -2.35 8.28 6.02
N VAL A 82 -3.49 8.43 6.72
CA VAL A 82 -4.73 7.74 6.31
C VAL A 82 -5.20 8.25 4.95
N GLN A 83 -5.09 9.54 4.71
CA GLN A 83 -5.47 10.14 3.43
C GLN A 83 -4.53 9.70 2.29
N ASP A 84 -3.22 9.64 2.52
CA ASP A 84 -2.26 9.11 1.55
C ASP A 84 -2.57 7.65 1.17
N VAL A 85 -2.89 6.82 2.16
CA VAL A 85 -3.28 5.41 1.95
C VAL A 85 -4.59 5.29 1.18
N LEU A 86 -5.55 6.17 1.48
CA LEU A 86 -6.81 6.25 0.72
C LEU A 86 -6.52 6.62 -0.74
N ASP A 87 -5.69 7.64 -0.98
CA ASP A 87 -5.31 8.13 -2.32
C ASP A 87 -4.61 7.07 -3.14
N GLU A 88 -3.66 6.33 -2.54
CA GLU A 88 -3.05 5.17 -3.17
C GLU A 88 -4.10 4.12 -3.53
N TYR A 89 -4.99 3.76 -2.61
CA TYR A 89 -6.02 2.76 -2.84
C TYR A 89 -6.99 3.13 -3.98
N HIS A 90 -7.41 4.40 -4.08
CA HIS A 90 -8.29 4.83 -5.18
C HIS A 90 -7.59 4.71 -6.55
N THR A 91 -6.30 5.07 -6.61
CA THR A 91 -5.53 4.91 -7.86
C THR A 91 -5.36 3.45 -8.25
N GLU A 92 -5.16 2.54 -7.28
CA GLU A 92 -5.05 1.10 -7.51
C GLU A 92 -6.38 0.46 -7.91
N VAL A 93 -7.49 0.81 -7.25
CA VAL A 93 -8.84 0.30 -7.57
C VAL A 93 -9.27 0.78 -8.95
N SER A 94 -9.00 2.03 -9.30
CA SER A 94 -9.26 2.57 -10.64
C SER A 94 -8.44 1.82 -11.72
N SER A 95 -7.18 1.49 -11.41
CA SER A 95 -6.31 0.69 -12.29
C SER A 95 -6.79 -0.75 -12.46
N ARG A 96 -7.28 -1.40 -11.39
CA ARG A 96 -7.85 -2.75 -11.42
C ARG A 96 -9.22 -2.80 -12.12
N GLY A 97 -10.01 -1.74 -11.99
CA GLY A 97 -11.28 -1.54 -12.69
C GLY A 97 -11.07 -1.40 -14.21
N ALA A 98 -10.05 -0.66 -14.64
CA ALA A 98 -9.70 -0.51 -16.05
C ALA A 98 -9.23 -1.83 -16.69
N ALA A 99 -8.46 -2.65 -15.97
CA ALA A 99 -8.07 -3.99 -16.44
C ALA A 99 -9.24 -4.99 -16.48
N SER A 100 -10.29 -4.78 -15.66
CA SER A 100 -11.49 -5.62 -15.63
C SER A 100 -12.57 -5.25 -16.66
N ALA A 101 -12.43 -4.11 -17.36
CA ALA A 101 -13.42 -3.65 -18.34
C ALA A 101 -13.38 -4.42 -19.68
N VAL A 102 -12.38 -5.29 -19.91
CA VAL A 102 -12.26 -6.15 -21.11
C VAL A 102 -12.52 -7.62 -20.77
N SER A 103 -13.64 -7.93 -20.13
CA SER A 103 -14.34 -9.23 -20.25
C SER A 103 -15.44 -9.36 -19.23
N ARG A 104 -16.64 -8.87 -19.56
CA ARG A 104 -17.88 -9.51 -19.11
C ARG A 104 -18.91 -9.41 -20.22
N LYS A 105 -19.02 -10.47 -21.02
CA LYS A 105 -20.28 -10.76 -21.70
C LYS A 105 -21.28 -11.20 -20.61
N PRO A 106 -22.54 -10.73 -20.67
CA PRO A 106 -23.59 -11.29 -19.82
C PRO A 106 -23.96 -12.66 -20.40
N ASN A 107 -23.88 -13.71 -19.58
CA ASN A 107 -24.63 -14.92 -19.87
C ASN A 107 -25.47 -15.22 -18.64
N GLU A 108 -26.77 -15.30 -18.89
CA GLU A 108 -27.81 -15.67 -17.96
C GLU A 108 -27.69 -17.16 -17.57
N ASP A 109 -28.46 -17.50 -16.54
CA ASP A 109 -28.81 -18.82 -16.01
C ASP A 109 -27.98 -19.45 -14.87
N VAL A 110 -28.51 -19.22 -13.66
CA VAL A 110 -28.98 -20.23 -12.68
C VAL A 110 -28.02 -21.35 -12.25
N HIS A 111 -27.64 -21.35 -10.97
CA HIS A 111 -28.09 -22.41 -10.04
C HIS A 111 -27.92 -21.96 -8.59
N VAL A 112 -29.05 -21.91 -7.88
CA VAL A 112 -29.14 -21.76 -6.43
C VAL A 112 -28.52 -23.00 -5.79
N ASN A 113 -27.61 -22.85 -4.84
CA ASN A 113 -27.44 -23.89 -3.83
C ASN A 113 -27.40 -23.28 -2.44
N LYS A 114 -28.56 -23.44 -1.79
CA LYS A 114 -28.84 -23.21 -0.39
C LYS A 114 -28.16 -24.31 0.41
N VAL A 115 -27.25 -23.95 1.30
CA VAL A 115 -26.82 -24.83 2.40
C VAL A 115 -27.02 -24.09 3.70
N GLU A 116 -28.14 -24.42 4.34
CA GLU A 116 -28.36 -24.27 5.77
C GLU A 116 -27.36 -25.15 6.52
N MET A 117 -26.74 -24.61 7.56
CA MET A 117 -26.24 -25.42 8.66
C MET A 117 -26.59 -24.71 9.96
N SER A 118 -27.70 -25.15 10.56
CA SER A 118 -28.04 -24.88 11.95
C SER A 118 -27.10 -25.65 12.86
N GLY A 119 -26.50 -24.94 13.81
CA GLY A 119 -25.85 -25.47 15.00
C GLY A 119 -26.09 -24.49 16.14
N THR A 120 -26.86 -24.93 17.11
CA THR A 120 -27.44 -24.16 18.21
C THR A 120 -26.47 -24.06 19.41
N GLU A 121 -26.56 -22.93 20.13
CA GLU A 121 -26.26 -22.69 21.56
C GLU A 121 -24.81 -22.52 22.10
N VAL A 122 -24.51 -21.26 22.46
CA VAL A 122 -24.11 -20.71 23.78
C VAL A 122 -23.42 -21.65 24.79
N SER A 123 -22.22 -21.27 25.22
CA SER A 123 -21.86 -21.07 26.65
C SER A 123 -20.44 -20.48 26.82
N SER A 124 -20.35 -19.39 27.58
CA SER A 124 -19.14 -19.00 28.35
C SER A 124 -19.01 -19.91 29.59
N PRO A 125 -17.84 -19.99 30.24
CA PRO A 125 -17.68 -19.19 31.46
C PRO A 125 -16.27 -18.60 31.72
N ASP A 126 -16.31 -17.61 32.61
CA ASP A 126 -15.29 -16.77 33.24
C ASP A 126 -14.11 -17.48 33.98
N LYS A 127 -13.03 -16.69 34.11
CA LYS A 127 -12.09 -16.54 35.26
C LYS A 127 -10.91 -17.51 35.48
N GLN A 128 -9.70 -16.94 35.36
CA GLN A 128 -8.76 -16.57 36.46
C GLN A 128 -7.27 -16.90 36.20
N ASP A 129 -6.48 -15.85 36.45
CA ASP A 129 -5.15 -15.79 37.08
C ASP A 129 -3.83 -16.21 36.37
N SER A 130 -2.98 -15.18 36.25
CA SER A 130 -1.58 -15.11 36.69
C SER A 130 -0.42 -15.64 35.83
N CYS A 131 0.46 -14.67 35.55
CA CYS A 131 1.92 -14.69 35.59
C CYS A 131 2.77 -15.58 34.65
N THR A 132 3.54 -14.84 33.84
CA THR A 132 4.93 -15.09 33.42
C THR A 132 5.22 -16.29 32.53
N ALA A 133 5.55 -15.98 31.27
CA ALA A 133 6.89 -16.22 30.78
C ALA A 133 7.22 -15.18 29.71
N LYS A 134 8.00 -14.15 30.08
CA LYS A 134 8.80 -13.42 29.09
C LYS A 134 9.79 -14.43 28.52
N VAL A 135 9.40 -15.16 27.48
CA VAL A 135 10.40 -15.68 26.55
C VAL A 135 11.05 -14.42 25.98
N PRO A 136 12.38 -14.25 26.11
CA PRO A 136 13.03 -13.09 25.54
C PRO A 136 12.75 -13.15 24.04
N GLU A 137 11.98 -12.20 23.52
CA GLU A 137 11.77 -12.00 22.09
C GLU A 137 13.15 -11.91 21.38
N SER A 138 14.17 -11.47 22.12
CA SER A 138 15.58 -11.53 21.73
C SER A 138 16.09 -12.94 21.39
N PHE A 139 15.69 -13.99 22.12
CA PHE A 139 16.15 -15.36 21.90
C PHE A 139 15.45 -16.02 20.70
N ALA A 140 14.20 -15.63 20.43
CA ALA A 140 13.50 -16.02 19.21
C ALA A 140 14.15 -15.36 17.99
N LEU A 141 14.47 -14.07 18.08
CA LEU A 141 15.16 -13.32 17.03
C LEU A 141 16.59 -13.83 16.83
N GLU A 142 17.37 -14.09 17.89
CA GLU A 142 18.71 -14.68 17.79
C GLU A 142 18.69 -16.06 17.13
N ARG A 143 17.70 -16.91 17.44
CA ARG A 143 17.53 -18.20 16.78
C ARG A 143 17.22 -18.05 15.29
N VAL A 144 16.37 -17.08 14.92
CA VAL A 144 16.07 -16.77 13.52
C VAL A 144 17.32 -16.21 12.82
N ILE A 145 18.07 -15.31 13.44
CA ILE A 145 19.32 -14.75 12.93
C ILE A 145 20.35 -15.87 12.71
N SER A 146 20.57 -16.74 13.68
CA SER A 146 21.51 -17.88 13.54
C SER A 146 21.06 -18.89 12.49
N MET A 147 19.76 -19.12 12.30
CA MET A 147 19.26 -19.96 11.22
C MET A 147 19.51 -19.33 9.85
N LEU A 148 19.33 -18.01 9.73
CA LEU A 148 19.62 -17.26 8.51
C LEU A 148 21.12 -17.24 8.19
N GLU A 149 21.97 -17.03 9.20
CA GLU A 149 23.44 -17.09 9.06
C GLU A 149 23.89 -18.48 8.59
N LYS A 150 23.35 -19.56 9.14
CA LYS A 150 23.70 -20.92 8.69
C LYS A 150 23.29 -21.18 7.24
N ILE A 151 22.15 -20.65 6.79
CA ILE A 151 21.72 -20.75 5.38
C ILE A 151 22.63 -19.93 4.46
N LEU A 152 23.10 -18.76 4.92
CA LEU A 152 24.07 -17.93 4.18
C LEU A 152 25.44 -18.62 4.07
N LEU A 153 25.94 -19.22 5.15
CA LEU A 153 27.24 -19.92 5.15
C LEU A 153 27.19 -21.24 4.37
N GLN A 154 26.05 -21.94 4.35
CA GLN A 154 25.90 -23.21 3.62
C GLN A 154 25.94 -23.04 2.09
N LYS A 155 25.80 -21.80 1.58
CA LYS A 155 25.90 -21.47 0.15
C LYS A 155 27.33 -21.05 -0.27
N SER A 156 28.29 -20.97 0.64
CA SER A 156 29.64 -20.51 0.32
C SER A 156 30.75 -21.35 0.96
N ALA A 157 31.20 -22.40 0.24
CA ALA A 157 32.62 -22.77 0.11
C ALA A 157 32.82 -23.85 -0.98
N PRO A 158 33.94 -23.87 -1.74
CA PRO A 158 34.79 -22.75 -2.14
C PRO A 158 35.02 -22.71 -3.68
N ALA A 159 35.18 -21.50 -4.23
CA ALA A 159 36.03 -21.30 -5.39
C ALA A 159 36.69 -19.92 -5.25
N GLN A 160 38.02 -19.96 -5.18
CA GLN A 160 38.89 -18.79 -5.13
C GLN A 160 38.73 -17.95 -6.40
N ALA A 161 38.64 -16.63 -6.27
CA ALA A 161 39.36 -15.67 -7.12
C ALA A 161 39.06 -14.24 -6.69
N MET A 162 40.13 -13.48 -6.51
CA MET A 162 40.14 -12.06 -6.20
C MET A 162 39.53 -11.23 -7.34
N SER A 163 38.61 -10.32 -7.03
CA SER A 163 38.58 -8.98 -7.62
C SER A 163 37.59 -8.09 -6.87
N ASN A 164 38.13 -7.05 -6.26
CA ASN A 164 37.43 -5.96 -5.63
C ASN A 164 36.74 -5.09 -6.71
N ARG A 165 35.41 -5.06 -6.74
CA ARG A 165 34.60 -3.95 -7.30
C ARG A 165 33.15 -4.08 -6.82
N GLN A 166 32.74 -3.11 -6.02
CA GLN A 166 31.38 -2.91 -5.52
C GLN A 166 30.36 -3.07 -6.64
N SER A 167 29.48 -4.07 -6.53
CA SER A 167 28.28 -4.20 -7.36
C SER A 167 27.05 -4.13 -6.47
N LYS A 168 26.20 -3.15 -6.74
CA LYS A 168 24.88 -2.99 -6.12
C LYS A 168 24.07 -4.30 -6.24
N PRO A 169 23.25 -4.67 -5.25
CA PRO A 169 22.42 -5.87 -5.35
C PRO A 169 21.48 -5.74 -6.55
N ARG A 170 21.57 -6.68 -7.49
CA ARG A 170 20.62 -6.78 -8.60
C ARG A 170 19.30 -7.26 -8.02
N LEU A 171 18.23 -6.49 -8.23
CA LEU A 171 16.86 -6.90 -7.94
C LEU A 171 16.53 -8.20 -8.69
N PRO A 172 15.69 -9.10 -8.12
CA PRO A 172 15.26 -10.32 -8.79
C PRO A 172 14.56 -10.01 -10.12
N ARG A 173 14.96 -10.72 -11.17
CA ARG A 173 14.35 -10.68 -12.50
C ARG A 173 12.95 -11.28 -12.38
N ILE A 174 11.92 -10.48 -12.61
CA ILE A 174 10.53 -10.95 -12.68
C ILE A 174 10.39 -11.72 -14.00
N GLU A 175 10.22 -13.04 -13.92
CA GLU A 175 9.90 -13.87 -15.09
C GLU A 175 8.50 -13.51 -15.61
N GLY A 176 8.40 -13.14 -16.90
CA GLY A 176 7.14 -12.80 -17.56
C GLY A 176 7.17 -11.53 -18.44
N LEU A 177 8.23 -10.72 -18.39
CA LEU A 177 8.44 -9.55 -19.27
C LEU A 177 9.50 -9.79 -20.38
N ASP A 178 10.09 -10.98 -20.43
CA ASP A 178 11.29 -11.32 -21.20
C ASP A 178 11.00 -11.79 -22.64
N SER A 179 10.27 -11.01 -23.45
CA SER A 179 10.22 -11.27 -24.90
C SER A 179 10.10 -10.02 -25.78
N LEU A 180 10.47 -8.85 -25.26
CA LEU A 180 10.70 -7.69 -26.13
C LEU A 180 12.18 -7.65 -26.51
N PRO A 181 12.54 -7.86 -27.79
CA PRO A 181 13.91 -7.70 -28.24
C PRO A 181 14.38 -6.28 -27.95
N CYS A 182 15.67 -6.14 -27.62
CA CYS A 182 16.28 -4.84 -27.43
C CYS A 182 15.98 -3.93 -28.62
N ALA A 183 15.30 -2.81 -28.40
CA ALA A 183 14.97 -1.87 -29.48
C ALA A 183 16.20 -1.24 -30.17
N VAL A 184 17.40 -1.41 -29.62
CA VAL A 184 18.66 -0.87 -30.16
C VAL A 184 19.41 -1.88 -31.02
N CYS A 185 19.43 -3.16 -30.64
CA CYS A 185 20.20 -4.20 -31.34
C CYS A 185 19.42 -5.45 -31.73
N GLY A 186 18.18 -5.60 -31.30
CA GLY A 186 17.30 -6.73 -31.62
C GLY A 186 17.46 -7.96 -30.72
N ASP A 187 18.42 -7.98 -29.79
CA ASP A 187 18.67 -9.15 -28.94
C ASP A 187 17.62 -9.29 -27.83
N ALA A 188 17.13 -10.51 -27.62
CA ALA A 188 16.21 -10.85 -26.52
C ALA A 188 16.93 -11.10 -25.18
N ALA A 189 18.27 -11.10 -25.16
CA ALA A 189 19.04 -11.37 -23.95
C ALA A 189 18.96 -10.24 -22.90
N HIS A 190 18.69 -9.01 -23.36
CA HIS A 190 18.68 -7.81 -22.53
C HIS A 190 17.66 -6.77 -23.03
N SER A 191 17.21 -5.91 -22.12
CA SER A 191 16.32 -4.79 -22.49
C SER A 191 17.09 -3.63 -23.16
N ALA A 192 16.38 -2.77 -23.88
CA ALA A 192 16.95 -1.53 -24.44
C ALA A 192 17.59 -0.64 -23.36
N LEU A 193 17.04 -0.64 -22.14
CA LEU A 193 17.60 0.10 -21.01
C LEU A 193 18.96 -0.46 -20.58
N THR A 194 19.06 -1.79 -20.49
CA THR A 194 20.31 -2.48 -20.16
C THR A 194 21.35 -2.25 -21.25
N HIS A 195 20.96 -2.31 -22.52
CA HIS A 195 21.84 -2.07 -23.65
C HIS A 195 22.44 -0.65 -23.64
N CYS A 196 21.59 0.36 -23.48
CA CYS A 196 22.03 1.76 -23.42
C CYS A 196 22.96 2.00 -22.22
N ARG A 197 22.68 1.37 -21.08
CA ARG A 197 23.54 1.45 -19.90
C ARG A 197 24.91 0.81 -20.12
N ASP A 198 24.97 -0.37 -20.73
CA ASP A 198 26.22 -1.11 -20.94
C ASP A 198 27.09 -0.48 -22.03
N LYS A 199 26.46 0.04 -23.10
CA LYS A 199 27.14 0.71 -24.23
C LYS A 199 27.35 2.21 -24.03
N ARG A 200 26.97 2.76 -22.86
CA ARG A 200 27.02 4.20 -22.53
C ARG A 200 26.32 5.08 -23.58
N LEU A 201 25.19 4.60 -24.08
CA LEU A 201 24.35 5.32 -25.03
C LEU A 201 23.26 6.08 -24.28
N CYS A 202 22.83 7.20 -24.85
CA CYS A 202 21.69 7.93 -24.36
C CYS A 202 20.40 7.12 -24.51
N PHE A 203 19.60 6.97 -23.45
CA PHE A 203 18.33 6.24 -23.51
C PHE A 203 17.27 6.91 -24.40
N GLN A 204 17.45 8.18 -24.75
CA GLN A 204 16.49 8.93 -25.56
C GLN A 204 16.79 8.89 -27.06
N CYS A 205 18.08 8.93 -27.45
CA CYS A 205 18.49 9.02 -28.85
C CYS A 205 19.48 7.92 -29.27
N HIS A 206 19.87 7.04 -28.36
CA HIS A 206 20.81 5.94 -28.55
C HIS A 206 22.21 6.36 -29.06
N ALA A 207 22.56 7.64 -29.02
CA ALA A 207 23.89 8.14 -29.37
C ALA A 207 24.86 8.02 -28.19
N ALA A 208 26.14 7.87 -28.52
CA ALA A 208 27.23 7.98 -27.54
C ALA A 208 27.40 9.44 -27.06
N ASP A 209 28.23 9.65 -26.06
CA ASP A 209 28.69 10.96 -25.54
C ASP A 209 27.76 11.71 -24.57
N HIS A 210 26.54 11.25 -24.33
CA HIS A 210 25.68 11.89 -23.33
C HIS A 210 24.66 10.94 -22.69
N SER A 211 24.19 11.32 -21.50
CA SER A 211 23.09 10.65 -20.81
C SER A 211 21.77 11.38 -21.08
N ARG A 212 20.63 10.73 -20.79
CA ARG A 212 19.28 11.30 -20.95
C ARG A 212 19.15 12.76 -20.49
N PRO A 213 19.61 13.19 -19.30
CA PRO A 213 19.46 14.60 -18.87
C PRO A 213 20.23 15.62 -19.72
N SER A 214 21.25 15.19 -20.47
CA SER A 214 22.05 16.04 -21.35
C SER A 214 21.70 15.83 -22.84
N CYS A 215 20.56 15.21 -23.14
CA CYS A 215 20.18 14.89 -24.51
C CYS A 215 19.71 16.13 -25.28
N PRO A 216 20.32 16.46 -26.44
CA PRO A 216 19.92 17.61 -27.24
C PRO A 216 18.49 17.49 -27.78
N LEU A 217 17.96 16.27 -27.95
CA LEU A 217 16.57 16.06 -28.37
C LEU A 217 15.53 16.49 -27.31
N LEU A 218 15.89 16.49 -26.02
CA LEU A 218 15.01 17.02 -24.96
C LEU A 218 14.99 18.55 -24.94
N LYS A 219 16.08 19.20 -25.35
CA LYS A 219 16.16 20.67 -25.45
C LYS A 219 15.48 21.23 -26.70
N SER A 220 15.35 20.44 -27.76
CA SER A 220 14.74 20.88 -29.02
C SER A 220 13.20 20.87 -29.02
N ALA A 221 12.56 20.46 -27.92
CA ALA A 221 11.10 20.41 -27.78
C ALA A 221 10.50 21.67 -27.11
N GLN A 222 11.16 22.84 -27.20
CA GLN A 222 10.53 24.11 -26.89
C GLN A 222 9.83 24.66 -28.13
N PRO A 223 8.51 24.96 -28.10
CA PRO A 223 7.84 25.63 -29.20
C PRO A 223 8.36 27.07 -29.30
N ALA A 224 8.89 27.42 -30.47
CA ALA A 224 9.27 28.77 -30.81
C ALA A 224 8.04 29.69 -30.66
N ARG A 225 8.14 30.71 -29.80
CA ARG A 225 7.21 31.84 -29.79
C ARG A 225 7.48 32.68 -31.06
N PRO A 226 6.44 33.07 -31.83
CA PRO A 226 6.63 34.02 -32.91
C PRO A 226 6.85 35.41 -32.31
N GLU A 227 7.99 36.03 -32.63
CA GLU A 227 8.29 37.44 -32.35
C GLU A 227 7.57 38.34 -33.38
N ASN A 228 7.05 39.46 -32.87
CA ASN A 228 6.44 40.57 -33.60
C ASN A 228 7.53 41.54 -34.05
#